data_AF-A0A2N6FC00-F1
#
_entry.id   AF-A0A2N6FC00-F1
#
_cell.length_a   1.000
_cell.length_b   1.000
_cell.length_c   1.000
_cell.angle_alpha   90.00
_cell.angle_beta   90.00
_cell.angle_gamma   90.00
#
_symmetry.space_group_name_H-M   'P 1'
#
loop_
_entity.id
_entity.type
_entity.pdbx_description
1 polymer ?
#
loop_
_entity_poly.entity_id
_entity_poly.type
_entity_poly.pdbx_seq_one_letter_code
_entity_poly.pdbx_strand_id
1 'polypeptide(L)'
;MRTIKRWTTGIFSRVDWAVSQIENQEALINSALKESRETVAKAKVQMGRVRQDGEKLRQRLQSEEEGIVRWRERAIQVAKSDEQRALECLKRSKKAEQQRDQLLLRVKEHTQVEQQLAKDVGIMEERLTELMEKRNLMRTRQSRAEALNNIQTCSSVGNSDVDDIFDRWEMRVTEKELATECAIGTDPLEESFVSEETETELRDELRQLLNQQ
;
A
#
# COMPACT_ATOMS: atom_id res chain seq x y z
N MET A 1 -27.51 28.84 57.38
CA MET A 1 -26.72 27.59 57.53
C MET A 1 -26.96 26.68 56.32
N ARG A 2 -26.03 25.73 56.08
CA ARG A 2 -26.19 24.34 55.56
C ARG A 2 -27.60 23.90 55.08
N THR A 3 -27.77 23.10 54.01
CA THR A 3 -26.80 22.26 53.24
C THR A 3 -27.34 21.86 51.86
N ILE A 4 -26.44 21.51 50.94
CA ILE A 4 -26.73 20.88 49.65
C ILE A 4 -27.22 19.42 49.84
N LYS A 5 -28.21 18.99 49.04
CA LYS A 5 -28.48 17.58 48.71
C LYS A 5 -28.47 17.45 47.17
N ARG A 6 -27.33 17.06 46.58
CA ARG A 6 -26.99 15.68 46.19
C ARG A 6 -27.83 15.16 45.02
N TRP A 7 -27.33 15.39 43.81
CA TRP A 7 -27.70 14.65 42.60
C TRP A 7 -27.02 13.28 42.61
N THR A 8 -27.76 12.18 42.42
CA THR A 8 -27.18 10.82 42.22
C THR A 8 -28.12 9.90 41.42
N THR A 9 -28.19 10.07 40.10
CA THR A 9 -28.63 9.06 39.09
C THR A 9 -28.03 9.48 37.74
N GLY A 10 -27.31 8.65 36.98
CA GLY A 10 -26.74 7.33 37.27
C GLY A 10 -25.50 7.10 36.38
N ILE A 11 -24.59 6.20 36.79
CA ILE A 11 -23.26 6.04 36.15
C ILE A 11 -23.27 4.84 35.20
N PHE A 12 -23.83 5.00 33.99
CA PHE A 12 -23.76 4.00 32.90
C PHE A 12 -23.89 4.66 31.52
N SER A 13 -22.78 5.11 30.94
CA SER A 13 -22.67 5.49 29.50
C SER A 13 -21.24 5.85 29.01
N ARG A 14 -20.18 5.63 29.82
CA ARG A 14 -18.80 6.07 29.47
C ARG A 14 -17.92 5.03 28.75
N VAL A 15 -18.33 3.76 28.74
CA VAL A 15 -17.70 2.75 27.88
C VAL A 15 -18.03 3.04 26.41
N ASP A 16 -19.30 3.30 26.11
CA ASP A 16 -19.80 3.70 24.77
C ASP A 16 -18.96 4.80 24.12
N TRP A 17 -18.61 5.87 24.82
CA TRP A 17 -17.88 6.98 24.18
C TRP A 17 -16.44 6.62 23.81
N ALA A 18 -15.75 5.82 24.64
CA ALA A 18 -14.39 5.37 24.33
C ALA A 18 -14.38 4.29 23.24
N VAL A 19 -15.31 3.33 23.31
CA VAL A 19 -15.49 2.29 22.28
C VAL A 19 -15.93 2.92 20.96
N SER A 20 -16.95 3.78 20.96
CA SER A 20 -17.43 4.48 19.77
C SER A 20 -16.35 5.37 19.13
N GLN A 21 -15.49 6.03 19.91
CA GLN A 21 -14.38 6.79 19.33
C GLN A 21 -13.33 5.85 18.66
N ILE A 22 -13.09 4.66 19.21
CA ILE A 22 -12.19 3.65 18.63
C ILE A 22 -12.82 3.01 17.38
N GLU A 23 -14.10 2.61 17.44
CA GLU A 23 -14.87 2.10 16.29
C GLU A 23 -14.91 3.12 15.15
N ASN A 24 -15.09 4.41 15.47
CA ASN A 24 -15.06 5.49 14.50
C ASN A 24 -13.65 5.65 13.88
N GLN A 25 -12.57 5.53 14.67
CA GLN A 25 -11.21 5.53 14.11
C GLN A 25 -10.94 4.29 13.22
N GLU A 26 -11.36 3.08 13.59
CA GLU A 26 -11.22 1.92 12.70
C GLU A 26 -12.11 2.05 11.45
N ALA A 27 -13.32 2.62 11.57
CA ALA A 27 -14.21 2.89 10.45
C ALA A 27 -13.63 3.92 9.47
N LEU A 28 -13.06 5.02 9.97
CA LEU A 28 -12.37 6.03 9.17
C LEU A 28 -11.18 5.43 8.41
N ILE A 29 -10.34 4.64 9.08
CA ILE A 29 -9.19 3.99 8.44
C ILE A 29 -9.63 2.94 7.43
N ASN A 30 -10.62 2.09 7.75
CA ASN A 30 -11.17 1.13 6.80
C ASN A 30 -11.86 1.82 5.60
N SER A 31 -12.44 3.02 5.78
CA SER A 31 -13.03 3.83 4.71
C SER A 31 -11.95 4.45 3.80
N ALA A 32 -10.94 5.10 4.37
CA ALA A 32 -9.81 5.64 3.61
C ALA A 32 -9.09 4.52 2.82
N LEU A 33 -8.86 3.37 3.45
CA LEU A 33 -8.26 2.20 2.83
C LEU A 33 -9.13 1.63 1.68
N LYS A 34 -10.46 1.71 1.79
CA LYS A 34 -11.39 1.38 0.70
C LYS A 34 -11.26 2.37 -0.46
N GLU A 35 -11.19 3.67 -0.17
CA GLU A 35 -11.01 4.71 -1.19
C GLU A 35 -9.66 4.59 -1.92
N SER A 36 -8.57 4.28 -1.19
CA SER A 36 -7.27 3.96 -1.79
C SER A 36 -7.34 2.72 -2.70
N ARG A 37 -8.01 1.63 -2.26
CA ARG A 37 -8.23 0.43 -3.09
C ARG A 37 -9.04 0.73 -4.34
N GLU A 38 -10.12 1.50 -4.23
CA GLU A 38 -10.90 1.94 -5.38
C GLU A 38 -10.07 2.80 -6.35
N THR A 39 -9.20 3.67 -5.82
CA THR A 39 -8.34 4.55 -6.62
C THR A 39 -7.28 3.76 -7.38
N VAL A 40 -6.59 2.81 -6.71
CA VAL A 40 -5.66 1.86 -7.34
C VAL A 40 -6.37 1.02 -8.41
N ALA A 41 -7.58 0.52 -8.13
CA ALA A 41 -8.36 -0.24 -9.10
C ALA A 41 -8.76 0.58 -10.33
N LYS A 42 -9.23 1.83 -10.13
CA LYS A 42 -9.51 2.79 -11.20
C LYS A 42 -8.25 3.06 -12.03
N ALA A 43 -7.11 3.31 -11.40
CA ALA A 43 -5.83 3.55 -12.08
C ALA A 43 -5.34 2.34 -12.90
N LYS A 44 -5.43 1.12 -12.34
CA LYS A 44 -5.13 -0.13 -13.07
C LYS A 44 -5.98 -0.32 -14.33
N VAL A 45 -7.27 0.00 -14.27
CA VAL A 45 -8.17 -0.07 -15.44
C VAL A 45 -7.76 0.94 -16.52
N GLN A 46 -7.36 2.16 -16.15
CA GLN A 46 -6.86 3.13 -17.12
C GLN A 46 -5.50 2.73 -17.71
N MET A 47 -4.57 2.20 -16.89
CA MET A 47 -3.31 1.64 -17.39
C MET A 47 -3.54 0.48 -18.37
N GLY A 48 -4.54 -0.38 -18.12
CA GLY A 48 -4.94 -1.45 -19.05
C GLY A 48 -5.44 -0.93 -20.40
N ARG A 49 -6.20 0.18 -20.40
CA ARG A 49 -6.66 0.86 -21.63
C ARG A 49 -5.50 1.48 -22.40
N VAL A 50 -4.61 2.22 -21.71
CA VAL A 50 -3.39 2.80 -22.30
C VAL A 50 -2.55 1.69 -22.95
N ARG A 51 -2.27 0.59 -22.25
CA ARG A 51 -1.57 -0.58 -22.82
C ARG A 51 -2.24 -1.13 -24.08
N GLN A 52 -3.57 -1.19 -24.10
CA GLN A 52 -4.34 -1.65 -25.26
C GLN A 52 -4.26 -0.69 -26.46
N ASP A 53 -4.22 0.63 -26.21
CA ASP A 53 -4.10 1.63 -27.28
C ASP A 53 -2.67 1.74 -27.82
N GLY A 54 -1.66 1.62 -26.95
CA GLY A 54 -0.27 1.41 -27.35
C GLY A 54 -0.07 0.16 -28.19
N GLU A 55 -0.81 -0.92 -27.89
CA GLU A 55 -0.79 -2.14 -28.68
C GLU A 55 -1.43 -1.96 -30.07
N LYS A 56 -2.57 -1.27 -30.17
CA LYS A 56 -3.18 -0.89 -31.47
C LYS A 56 -2.22 -0.03 -32.30
N LEU A 57 -1.45 0.87 -31.67
CA LEU A 57 -0.43 1.67 -32.35
C LEU A 57 0.72 0.81 -32.89
N ARG A 58 1.23 -0.16 -32.11
CA ARG A 58 2.29 -1.10 -32.53
C ARG A 58 1.82 -2.02 -33.67
N GLN A 59 0.62 -2.59 -33.56
CA GLN A 59 0.03 -3.41 -34.62
C GLN A 59 -0.17 -2.62 -35.93
N ARG A 60 -0.60 -1.36 -35.82
CA ARG A 60 -0.73 -0.48 -36.99
C ARG A 60 0.64 -0.18 -37.61
N LEU A 61 1.65 0.13 -36.81
CA LEU A 61 3.03 0.33 -37.27
C LEU A 61 3.52 -0.88 -38.07
N GLN A 62 3.41 -2.09 -37.52
CA GLN A 62 3.77 -3.34 -38.21
C GLN A 62 3.02 -3.49 -39.54
N SER A 63 1.70 -3.20 -39.57
CA SER A 63 0.90 -3.34 -40.79
C SER A 63 1.35 -2.41 -41.94
N GLU A 64 1.84 -1.21 -41.61
CA GLU A 64 2.43 -0.27 -42.57
C GLU A 64 3.83 -0.75 -42.99
N GLU A 65 4.64 -1.28 -42.07
CA GLU A 65 5.98 -1.84 -42.35
C GLU A 65 5.94 -3.05 -43.29
N GLU A 66 5.06 -4.02 -43.03
CA GLU A 66 4.77 -5.09 -43.98
C GLU A 66 4.21 -4.55 -45.30
N GLY A 67 3.43 -3.46 -45.26
CA GLY A 67 2.93 -2.75 -46.44
C GLY A 67 4.07 -2.22 -47.32
N ILE A 68 5.08 -1.59 -46.71
CA ILE A 68 6.29 -1.07 -47.36
C ILE A 68 7.03 -2.21 -48.07
N VAL A 69 7.27 -3.33 -47.38
CA VAL A 69 7.93 -4.52 -47.95
C VAL A 69 7.14 -5.03 -49.16
N ARG A 70 5.83 -5.32 -48.99
CA ARG A 70 4.96 -5.84 -50.05
C ARG A 70 4.88 -4.92 -51.28
N TRP A 71 4.90 -3.60 -51.11
CA TRP A 71 4.91 -2.66 -52.24
C TRP A 71 6.27 -2.58 -52.94
N ARG A 72 7.39 -2.71 -52.22
CA ARG A 72 8.74 -2.75 -52.81
C ARG A 72 8.98 -4.03 -53.61
N GLU A 73 8.56 -5.18 -53.09
CA GLU A 73 8.63 -6.47 -53.80
C GLU A 73 7.84 -6.43 -55.12
N ARG A 74 6.60 -5.93 -55.08
CA ARG A 74 5.75 -5.74 -56.27
C ARG A 74 6.39 -4.80 -57.29
N ALA A 75 7.02 -3.70 -56.84
CA ALA A 75 7.74 -2.81 -57.74
C ALA A 75 8.88 -3.53 -58.48
N ILE A 76 9.68 -4.34 -57.77
CA ILE A 76 10.79 -5.11 -58.36
C ILE A 76 10.27 -6.15 -59.37
N GLN A 77 9.18 -6.85 -59.05
CA GLN A 77 8.57 -7.84 -59.94
C GLN A 77 8.03 -7.23 -61.24
N VAL A 78 7.43 -6.04 -61.16
CA VAL A 78 6.74 -5.40 -62.30
C VAL A 78 7.67 -4.48 -63.12
N ALA A 79 8.80 -4.02 -62.55
CA ALA A 79 9.72 -3.09 -63.22
C ALA A 79 10.28 -3.56 -64.58
N LYS A 80 10.28 -4.87 -64.86
CA LYS A 80 10.73 -5.43 -66.16
C LYS A 80 9.63 -5.47 -67.24
N SER A 81 8.38 -5.23 -66.89
CA SER A 81 7.22 -5.34 -67.80
C SER A 81 6.35 -4.08 -67.86
N ASP A 82 6.30 -3.30 -66.79
CA ASP A 82 5.53 -2.05 -66.73
C ASP A 82 6.18 -1.08 -65.72
N GLU A 83 7.03 -0.19 -66.22
CA GLU A 83 7.73 0.81 -65.40
C GLU A 83 6.75 1.78 -64.70
N GLN A 84 5.63 2.12 -65.34
CA GLN A 84 4.64 3.05 -64.75
C GLN A 84 3.97 2.43 -63.53
N ARG A 85 3.57 1.15 -63.60
CA ARG A 85 3.07 0.39 -62.45
C ARG A 85 4.12 0.20 -61.35
N ALA A 86 5.39 0.00 -61.70
CA ALA A 86 6.47 -0.10 -60.71
C ALA A 86 6.68 1.23 -59.95
N LEU A 87 6.71 2.37 -60.65
CA LEU A 87 6.76 3.71 -60.06
C LEU A 87 5.52 3.98 -59.18
N GLU A 88 4.34 3.52 -59.59
CA GLU A 88 3.12 3.60 -58.77
C GLU A 88 3.18 2.75 -57.49
N CYS A 89 3.84 1.59 -57.51
CA CYS A 89 4.10 0.78 -56.31
C CYS A 89 5.11 1.47 -55.37
N LEU A 90 6.19 2.04 -55.91
CA LEU A 90 7.16 2.82 -55.13
C LEU A 90 6.53 4.07 -54.50
N LYS A 91 5.62 4.75 -55.20
CA LYS A 91 4.85 5.89 -54.67
C LYS A 91 3.95 5.48 -53.50
N ARG A 92 3.37 4.27 -53.53
CA ARG A 92 2.61 3.71 -52.40
C ARG A 92 3.51 3.32 -51.22
N SER A 93 4.66 2.69 -51.49
CA SER A 93 5.70 2.41 -50.47
C SER A 93 6.13 3.69 -49.75
N LYS A 94 6.51 4.74 -50.49
CA LYS A 94 6.98 6.00 -49.92
C LYS A 94 5.93 6.72 -49.06
N LYS A 95 4.63 6.55 -49.38
CA LYS A 95 3.54 7.05 -48.53
C LYS A 95 3.43 6.25 -47.23
N ALA A 96 3.50 4.92 -47.30
CA ALA A 96 3.50 4.06 -46.11
C ALA A 96 4.74 4.31 -45.22
N GLU A 97 5.91 4.60 -45.80
CA GLU A 97 7.11 5.02 -45.08
C GLU A 97 6.87 6.31 -44.27
N GLN A 98 6.24 7.33 -44.88
CA GLN A 98 5.86 8.56 -44.16
C GLN A 98 4.82 8.30 -43.04
N GLN A 99 3.93 7.33 -43.21
CA GLN A 99 2.95 6.93 -42.19
C GLN A 99 3.61 6.16 -41.04
N ARG A 100 4.54 5.23 -41.34
CA ARG A 100 5.40 4.54 -40.37
C ARG A 100 6.17 5.54 -39.52
N ASP A 101 6.82 6.53 -40.13
CA ASP A 101 7.67 7.49 -39.40
C ASP A 101 6.85 8.35 -38.42
N GLN A 102 5.61 8.71 -38.78
CA GLN A 102 4.67 9.36 -37.85
C GLN A 102 4.17 8.42 -36.75
N LEU A 103 4.00 7.13 -37.04
CA LEU A 103 3.60 6.13 -36.04
C LEU A 103 4.75 5.81 -35.07
N LEU A 104 6.00 5.75 -35.53
CA LEU A 104 7.19 5.56 -34.67
C LEU A 104 7.31 6.66 -33.60
N LEU A 105 7.10 7.92 -33.98
CA LEU A 105 7.08 9.02 -33.03
C LEU A 105 5.96 8.85 -31.98
N ARG A 106 4.73 8.58 -32.42
CA ARG A 106 3.57 8.37 -31.51
C ARG A 106 3.74 7.15 -30.61
N VAL A 107 4.32 6.06 -31.11
CA VAL A 107 4.64 4.86 -30.31
C VAL A 107 5.67 5.20 -29.25
N LYS A 108 6.71 5.98 -29.56
CA LYS A 108 7.71 6.45 -28.59
C LYS A 108 7.08 7.33 -27.51
N GLU A 109 6.30 8.35 -27.89
CA GLU A 109 5.59 9.25 -26.97
C GLU A 109 4.62 8.47 -26.07
N HIS A 110 3.80 7.60 -26.66
CA HIS A 110 2.89 6.73 -25.92
C HIS A 110 3.63 5.80 -24.95
N THR A 111 4.76 5.23 -25.35
CA THR A 111 5.56 4.33 -24.49
C THR A 111 6.11 5.07 -23.27
N GLN A 112 6.47 6.36 -23.40
CA GLN A 112 6.88 7.18 -22.26
C GLN A 112 5.72 7.44 -21.29
N VAL A 113 4.53 7.74 -21.80
CA VAL A 113 3.31 7.92 -20.97
C VAL A 113 2.90 6.61 -20.29
N GLU A 114 2.94 5.49 -21.02
CA GLU A 114 2.66 4.13 -20.51
C GLU A 114 3.63 3.74 -19.38
N GLN A 115 4.92 4.04 -19.54
CA GLN A 115 5.95 3.79 -18.52
C GLN A 115 5.77 4.68 -17.29
N GLN A 116 5.42 5.96 -17.45
CA GLN A 116 5.20 6.84 -16.30
C GLN A 116 3.95 6.42 -15.51
N LEU A 117 2.82 6.21 -16.20
CA LEU A 117 1.60 5.72 -15.56
C LEU A 117 1.79 4.38 -14.85
N ALA A 118 2.63 3.48 -15.37
CA ALA A 118 2.96 2.23 -14.71
C ALA A 118 3.77 2.42 -13.40
N LYS A 119 4.68 3.41 -13.34
CA LYS A 119 5.37 3.78 -12.10
C LYS A 119 4.42 4.40 -11.09
N ASP A 120 3.57 5.33 -11.53
CA ASP A 120 2.62 6.03 -10.67
C ASP A 120 1.61 5.04 -10.05
N VAL A 121 1.15 4.05 -10.83
CA VAL A 121 0.34 2.93 -10.32
C VAL A 121 1.12 2.11 -9.28
N GLY A 122 2.38 1.75 -9.55
CA GLY A 122 3.23 1.01 -8.61
C GLY A 122 3.38 1.71 -7.25
N ILE A 123 3.64 3.03 -7.26
CA ILE A 123 3.75 3.85 -6.03
C ILE A 123 2.43 3.88 -5.25
N MET A 124 1.28 3.87 -5.95
CA MET A 124 -0.03 3.77 -5.28
C MET A 124 -0.31 2.37 -4.72
N GLU A 125 0.22 1.30 -5.31
CA GLU A 125 0.13 -0.07 -4.77
C GLU A 125 1.04 -0.28 -3.55
N GLU A 126 2.24 0.26 -3.59
CA GLU A 126 3.21 0.27 -2.48
C GLU A 126 2.61 0.97 -1.26
N ARG A 127 2.16 2.23 -1.42
CA ARG A 127 1.47 2.99 -0.36
C ARG A 127 0.20 2.33 0.17
N LEU A 128 -0.57 1.66 -0.69
CA LEU A 128 -1.74 0.90 -0.24
C LEU A 128 -1.31 -0.29 0.64
N THR A 129 -0.16 -0.91 0.35
CA THR A 129 0.39 -2.01 1.14
C THR A 129 0.91 -1.51 2.48
N GLU A 130 1.69 -0.42 2.51
CA GLU A 130 2.11 0.28 3.73
C GLU A 130 0.93 0.64 4.64
N LEU A 131 -0.16 1.17 4.07
CA LEU A 131 -1.38 1.51 4.81
C LEU A 131 -2.12 0.26 5.34
N MET A 132 -2.10 -0.86 4.61
CA MET A 132 -2.63 -2.13 5.11
C MET A 132 -1.80 -2.67 6.28
N GLU A 133 -0.47 -2.55 6.21
CA GLU A 133 0.44 -3.00 7.26
C GLU A 133 0.35 -2.11 8.51
N LYS A 134 0.40 -0.78 8.37
CA LYS A 134 0.20 0.17 9.49
C LYS A 134 -1.15 -0.06 10.17
N ARG A 135 -2.23 -0.26 9.40
CA ARG A 135 -3.56 -0.61 9.92
C ARG A 135 -3.57 -1.93 10.69
N ASN A 136 -2.87 -2.96 10.21
CA ASN A 136 -2.81 -4.26 10.89
C ASN A 136 -1.95 -4.21 12.17
N LEU A 137 -0.79 -3.56 12.12
CA LEU A 137 0.06 -3.31 13.30
C LEU A 137 -0.70 -2.55 14.38
N MET A 138 -1.37 -1.46 14.02
CA MET A 138 -2.10 -0.64 14.99
C MET A 138 -3.37 -1.33 15.52
N ARG A 139 -4.02 -2.21 14.73
CA ARG A 139 -5.07 -3.12 15.23
C ARG A 139 -4.53 -4.14 16.25
N THR A 140 -3.31 -4.64 16.08
CA THR A 140 -2.64 -5.49 17.08
C THR A 140 -2.26 -4.70 18.33
N ARG A 141 -1.71 -3.49 18.19
CA ARG A 141 -1.46 -2.57 19.33
C ARG A 141 -2.76 -2.22 20.07
N GLN A 142 -3.85 -1.95 19.35
CA GLN A 142 -5.19 -1.74 19.92
C GLN A 142 -5.66 -2.96 20.71
N SER A 143 -5.61 -4.17 20.14
CA SER A 143 -6.02 -5.40 20.83
C SER A 143 -5.23 -5.64 22.13
N ARG A 144 -3.90 -5.44 22.10
CA ARG A 144 -3.05 -5.46 23.31
C ARG A 144 -3.46 -4.36 24.30
N ALA A 145 -3.69 -3.15 23.82
CA ALA A 145 -4.11 -2.01 24.64
C ALA A 145 -5.55 -2.12 25.14
N GLU A 146 -6.41 -2.96 24.56
CA GLU A 146 -7.76 -3.30 25.03
C GLU A 146 -7.67 -4.39 26.10
N ALA A 147 -6.84 -5.43 25.89
CA ALA A 147 -6.55 -6.43 26.91
C ALA A 147 -5.97 -5.80 28.19
N LEU A 148 -5.00 -4.88 28.06
CA LEU A 148 -4.44 -4.12 29.18
C LEU A 148 -5.46 -3.11 29.74
N ASN A 149 -6.21 -2.38 28.90
CA ASN A 149 -7.20 -1.43 29.38
C ASN A 149 -8.40 -2.10 30.08
N ASN A 150 -8.73 -3.36 29.77
CA ASN A 150 -9.71 -4.14 30.56
C ASN A 150 -9.22 -4.41 32.00
N ILE A 151 -7.92 -4.31 32.27
CA ILE A 151 -7.31 -4.32 33.61
C ILE A 151 -7.25 -2.89 34.21
N GLN A 152 -7.33 -1.84 33.36
CA GLN A 152 -6.89 -0.48 33.68
C GLN A 152 -7.94 0.65 33.43
N THR A 153 -9.20 0.34 33.06
CA THR A 153 -10.27 1.34 32.74
C THR A 153 -10.83 2.04 34.00
N CYS A 154 -9.97 2.60 34.83
CA CYS A 154 -10.33 3.43 35.96
C CYS A 154 -10.21 4.95 35.67
N SER A 155 -9.52 5.38 34.59
CA SER A 155 -8.96 6.75 34.54
C SER A 155 -8.70 7.40 33.15
N SER A 156 -9.74 8.02 32.56
CA SER A 156 -9.73 9.26 31.72
C SER A 156 -9.05 9.33 30.31
N VAL A 157 -9.36 10.36 29.48
CA VAL A 157 -9.14 10.40 27.99
C VAL A 157 -9.12 11.81 27.29
N GLY A 158 -8.32 11.98 26.22
CA GLY A 158 -8.60 12.74 24.94
C GLY A 158 -7.82 14.07 24.69
N ASN A 159 -7.61 14.66 23.48
CA ASN A 159 -7.78 14.40 22.00
C ASN A 159 -6.92 15.47 21.20
N SER A 160 -6.86 15.75 19.87
CA SER A 160 -7.63 15.54 18.58
C SER A 160 -6.72 15.69 17.30
N ASP A 161 -7.26 15.59 16.06
CA ASP A 161 -6.62 15.77 14.69
C ASP A 161 -5.99 14.51 14.00
N VAL A 162 -5.45 14.56 12.74
CA VAL A 162 -5.42 13.44 11.73
C VAL A 162 -4.08 12.84 11.22
N ASP A 163 -3.00 13.58 10.92
CA ASP A 163 -1.68 12.88 11.03
C ASP A 163 -1.45 12.62 12.53
N ASP A 164 -1.87 13.57 13.36
CA ASP A 164 -2.38 13.41 14.73
C ASP A 164 -3.46 12.30 14.93
N ILE A 165 -3.99 11.56 13.95
CA ILE A 165 -4.76 10.31 14.19
C ILE A 165 -3.76 9.17 14.28
N PHE A 166 -2.79 9.06 13.37
CA PHE A 166 -1.74 8.07 13.52
C PHE A 166 -0.85 8.43 14.71
N ASP A 167 -0.45 9.69 14.83
CA ASP A 167 0.44 10.19 15.87
C ASP A 167 -0.26 10.32 17.22
N ARG A 168 -1.59 10.51 17.32
CA ARG A 168 -2.31 10.26 18.59
C ARG A 168 -2.72 8.83 18.81
N TRP A 169 -2.89 7.98 17.80
CA TRP A 169 -3.12 6.56 18.06
C TRP A 169 -1.82 5.93 18.57
N GLU A 170 -0.68 6.34 18.01
CA GLU A 170 0.67 6.15 18.53
C GLU A 170 0.80 6.77 19.92
N MET A 171 0.72 8.10 20.07
CA MET A 171 0.90 8.79 21.35
C MET A 171 -0.07 8.31 22.43
N ARG A 172 -1.31 7.91 22.13
CA ARG A 172 -2.27 7.36 23.10
C ARG A 172 -2.17 5.85 23.33
N VAL A 173 -1.44 5.12 22.48
CA VAL A 173 -0.99 3.76 22.81
C VAL A 173 0.30 3.86 23.63
N THR A 174 1.26 4.69 23.23
CA THR A 174 2.47 5.02 23.98
C THR A 174 2.17 5.65 25.35
N GLU A 175 1.12 6.47 25.48
CA GLU A 175 0.59 6.99 26.77
C GLU A 175 0.12 5.84 27.68
N LYS A 176 -0.54 4.81 27.12
CA LYS A 176 -0.95 3.61 27.87
C LYS A 176 0.23 2.70 28.20
N GLU A 177 1.19 2.58 27.29
CA GLU A 177 2.42 1.80 27.50
C GLU A 177 3.27 2.45 28.62
N LEU A 178 3.52 3.77 28.54
CA LEU A 178 4.20 4.54 29.59
C LEU A 178 3.42 4.59 30.92
N ALA A 179 2.09 4.69 30.89
CA ALA A 179 1.27 4.58 32.10
C ALA A 179 1.26 3.17 32.71
N THR A 180 1.77 2.16 32.00
CA THR A 180 2.05 0.82 32.52
C THR A 180 3.48 0.72 33.04
N GLU A 181 4.47 1.31 32.36
CA GLU A 181 5.87 1.34 32.83
C GLU A 181 6.05 2.16 34.12
N CYS A 182 5.30 3.26 34.29
CA CYS A 182 5.24 3.99 35.57
C CYS A 182 4.56 3.20 36.73
N ALA A 183 4.06 1.99 36.48
CA ALA A 183 3.53 1.09 37.51
C ALA A 183 4.48 -0.07 37.88
N ILE A 184 5.65 -0.17 37.24
CA ILE A 184 6.65 -1.21 37.54
C ILE A 184 7.66 -0.67 38.57
N GLY A 185 7.32 -0.84 39.85
CA GLY A 185 8.34 -0.89 40.90
C GLY A 185 8.92 -2.29 40.95
N THR A 186 9.98 -2.57 40.19
CA THR A 186 10.69 -3.85 40.25
C THR A 186 11.23 -4.07 41.66
N ASP A 187 10.91 -5.21 42.28
CA ASP A 187 11.57 -5.61 43.52
C ASP A 187 12.97 -6.15 43.15
N PRO A 188 14.07 -5.54 43.63
CA PRO A 188 15.43 -6.01 43.32
C PRO A 188 15.70 -7.43 43.81
N LEU A 189 14.90 -7.94 44.76
CA LEU A 189 14.99 -9.30 45.26
C LEU A 189 14.45 -10.31 44.23
N GLU A 190 13.29 -10.03 43.64
CA GLU A 190 12.67 -10.89 42.61
C GLU A 190 13.57 -11.02 41.38
N GLU A 191 14.14 -9.90 40.92
CA GLU A 191 15.08 -9.86 39.79
C GLU A 191 16.37 -10.65 40.08
N SER A 192 16.82 -10.70 41.33
CA SER A 192 17.97 -11.52 41.73
C SER A 192 17.67 -13.03 41.73
N PHE A 193 16.50 -13.46 42.21
CA PHE A 193 16.10 -14.87 42.20
C PHE A 193 15.91 -15.39 40.77
N VAL A 194 15.23 -14.64 39.89
CA VAL A 194 15.06 -15.03 38.47
C VAL A 194 16.42 -15.18 37.76
N SER A 195 17.39 -14.33 38.10
CA SER A 195 18.76 -14.43 37.55
C SER A 195 19.52 -15.67 38.06
N GLU A 196 19.36 -16.03 39.34
CA GLU A 196 19.97 -17.24 39.90
C GLU A 196 19.33 -18.52 39.35
N GLU A 197 17.99 -18.59 39.29
CA GLU A 197 17.27 -19.74 38.75
C GLU A 197 17.63 -20.00 37.29
N THR A 198 17.61 -18.96 36.44
CA THR A 198 18.00 -19.10 35.02
C THR A 198 19.47 -19.46 34.83
N GLU A 199 20.39 -19.04 35.71
CA GLU A 199 21.77 -19.54 35.67
C GLU A 199 21.85 -21.03 36.04
N THR A 200 21.02 -21.53 36.96
CA THR A 200 21.00 -22.97 37.28
C THR A 200 20.47 -23.83 36.14
N GLU A 201 19.41 -23.41 35.44
CA GLU A 201 18.86 -24.12 34.29
C GLU A 201 19.90 -24.24 33.15
N LEU A 202 20.54 -23.11 32.79
CA LEU A 202 21.58 -23.07 31.76
C LEU A 202 22.81 -23.93 32.12
N ARG A 203 23.18 -23.98 33.40
CA ARG A 203 24.27 -24.85 33.89
C ARG A 203 23.92 -26.35 33.81
N ASP A 204 22.65 -26.72 33.96
CA ASP A 204 22.20 -28.11 33.85
C ASP A 204 22.02 -28.54 32.38
N GLU A 205 21.55 -27.65 31.50
CA GLU A 205 21.55 -27.87 30.05
C GLU A 205 22.98 -28.06 29.51
N LEU A 206 23.94 -27.22 29.95
CA LEU A 206 25.35 -27.36 29.59
C LEU A 206 25.93 -28.73 30.00
N ARG A 207 25.55 -29.26 31.17
CA ARG A 207 25.97 -30.61 31.61
C ARG A 207 25.34 -31.72 30.77
N GLN A 208 24.10 -31.55 30.32
CA GLN A 208 23.47 -32.53 29.43
C GLN A 208 24.17 -32.59 28.07
N LEU A 209 24.59 -31.45 27.52
CA LEU A 209 25.36 -31.38 26.27
C LEU A 209 26.77 -31.98 26.43
N LEU A 210 27.46 -31.73 27.54
CA LEU A 210 28.79 -32.29 27.82
C LEU A 210 28.78 -33.81 28.06
N ASN A 211 27.67 -34.38 28.52
CA ASN A 211 27.50 -35.83 28.67
C ASN A 211 27.07 -36.54 27.36
N GLN A 212 27.03 -35.84 26.22
CA GLN A 212 26.70 -36.38 24.89
C GLN A 212 27.91 -36.41 23.93
N GLN A 213 29.13 -36.29 24.46
CA GLN A 213 30.41 -36.50 23.76
C GLN A 213 31.17 -37.71 24.32
#